data_AF-A0A2X4TJ33-F1
#
_entry.id   AF-A0A2X4TJ33-F1
#
_cell.length_a   1.000
_cell.length_b   1.000
_cell.length_c   1.000
_cell.angle_alpha   90.00
_cell.angle_beta   90.00
_cell.angle_gamma   90.00
#
_symmetry.space_group_name_H-M   'P 1'
#
loop_
_entity.id
_entity.type
_entity.pdbx_description
1 polymer ?
#
loop_
_entity_poly.entity_id
_entity_poly.type
_entity_poly.pdbx_seq_one_letter_code
_entity_poly.pdbx_strand_id
1 'polypeptide(L)'
;MEVSRELSIDPNYIMACIALETGKTFRTDIKNPGSSATGLIQFMDDTAKDLGTTTRQLRAMNHVEQMEYVKRYFKMQADNVGVSTEQWTLEDVYYSIFRPKTILLGPNDVVYQRSDGDYYSKNQYHDRNSDWKITKNEIAENIRINYNLGIPEAG
;
A
#
# COMPACT_ATOMS: atom_id res chain seq x y z
N MET A 1 -14.39 10.52 0.78
CA MET A 1 -15.14 10.83 2.01
C MET A 1 -16.31 9.88 2.30
N GLU A 2 -16.56 8.85 1.48
CA GLU A 2 -17.49 7.75 1.78
C GLU A 2 -16.74 6.45 2.12
N VAL A 3 -15.75 6.08 1.30
CA VAL A 3 -14.85 4.94 1.51
C VAL A 3 -14.20 4.93 2.90
N SER A 4 -13.59 6.04 3.33
CA SER A 4 -12.94 6.15 4.64
C SER A 4 -13.90 5.91 5.81
N ARG A 5 -15.16 6.34 5.67
CA ARG A 5 -16.19 6.13 6.68
C ARG A 5 -16.61 4.66 6.75
N GLU A 6 -16.76 4.02 5.60
CA GLU A 6 -17.11 2.59 5.54
C GLU A 6 -16.00 1.65 6.03
N LEU A 7 -14.74 2.10 5.96
CA LEU A 7 -13.59 1.34 6.42
C LEU A 7 -13.20 1.68 7.87
N SER A 8 -13.71 2.77 8.42
CA SER A 8 -13.24 3.35 9.67
C SER A 8 -11.73 3.65 9.67
N ILE A 9 -11.19 4.02 8.51
CA ILE A 9 -9.78 4.42 8.33
C ILE A 9 -9.75 5.94 8.12
N ASP A 10 -8.80 6.63 8.76
CA ASP A 10 -8.59 8.06 8.52
C ASP A 10 -8.32 8.31 7.02
N PRO A 11 -9.10 9.20 6.35
CA PRO A 11 -8.88 9.52 4.94
C PRO A 11 -7.44 9.96 4.63
N ASN A 12 -6.76 10.64 5.55
CA ASN A 12 -5.40 11.09 5.36
C ASN A 12 -4.40 9.92 5.28
N TYR A 13 -4.69 8.79 5.95
CA TYR A 13 -3.83 7.60 5.87
C TYR A 13 -3.92 6.96 4.48
N ILE A 14 -5.14 6.85 3.95
CA ILE A 14 -5.38 6.35 2.59
C ILE A 14 -4.69 7.28 1.57
N MET A 15 -4.86 8.59 1.73
CA MET A 15 -4.29 9.57 0.81
C MET A 15 -2.76 9.58 0.84
N ALA A 16 -2.14 9.44 2.01
CA ALA A 16 -0.68 9.33 2.10
C ALA A 16 -0.14 8.05 1.46
N CYS A 17 -0.84 6.93 1.63
CA CYS A 17 -0.47 5.69 0.93
C CYS A 17 -0.58 5.85 -0.59
N ILE A 18 -1.68 6.43 -1.10
CA ILE A 18 -1.83 6.71 -2.53
C ILE A 18 -0.72 7.65 -3.02
N ALA A 19 -0.37 8.67 -2.24
CA ALA A 19 0.71 9.59 -2.57
C ALA A 19 2.05 8.85 -2.68
N LEU A 20 2.34 7.92 -1.78
CA LEU A 20 3.55 7.11 -1.83
C LEU A 20 3.55 6.17 -3.05
N GLU A 21 2.46 5.43 -3.27
CA GLU A 21 2.32 4.43 -4.34
C GLU A 21 2.33 5.03 -5.75
N THR A 22 1.82 6.25 -5.91
CA THR A 22 1.72 6.93 -7.22
C THR A 22 2.82 7.96 -7.46
N GLY A 23 3.77 8.11 -6.54
CA GLY A 23 4.77 9.18 -6.60
C GLY A 23 4.15 10.58 -6.58
N LYS A 24 3.10 10.77 -5.76
CA LYS A 24 2.32 12.01 -5.56
C LYS A 24 1.52 12.49 -6.77
N THR A 25 1.36 11.65 -7.79
CA THR A 25 0.56 12.01 -8.98
C THR A 25 -0.93 11.77 -8.79
N PHE A 26 -1.32 10.89 -7.86
CA PHE A 26 -2.69 10.44 -7.63
C PHE A 26 -3.35 9.89 -8.90
N ARG A 27 -2.58 9.48 -9.90
CA ARG A 27 -3.14 9.02 -11.18
C ARG A 27 -3.71 7.61 -11.07
N THR A 28 -4.94 7.43 -11.56
CA THR A 28 -5.62 6.12 -11.58
C THR A 28 -5.10 5.20 -12.69
N ASP A 29 -4.42 5.74 -13.69
CA ASP A 29 -3.96 5.03 -14.88
C ASP A 29 -2.46 4.70 -14.89
N ILE A 30 -1.72 5.15 -13.87
CA ILE A 30 -0.26 4.96 -13.81
C ILE A 30 0.06 3.48 -13.63
N LYS A 31 0.95 2.99 -14.49
CA LYS A 31 1.48 1.63 -14.43
C LYS A 31 2.98 1.69 -14.18
N ASN A 32 3.47 0.94 -13.20
CA ASN A 32 4.91 0.81 -12.98
C ASN A 32 5.57 0.06 -14.17
N PRO A 33 6.56 0.65 -14.86
CA PRO A 33 7.30 -0.03 -15.91
C PRO A 33 8.03 -1.27 -15.36
N GLY A 34 7.74 -2.45 -15.92
CA GLY A 34 8.37 -3.70 -15.49
C GLY A 34 7.57 -4.52 -14.46
N SER A 35 6.40 -4.05 -14.03
CA SER A 35 5.44 -4.87 -13.25
C SER A 35 4.01 -4.71 -13.77
N SER A 36 3.05 -5.38 -13.15
CA SER A 36 1.61 -5.18 -13.41
C SER A 36 0.97 -4.10 -12.51
N ALA A 37 1.72 -3.60 -11.52
CA ALA A 37 1.27 -2.61 -10.56
C ALA A 37 0.62 -1.39 -11.24
N THR A 38 -0.60 -1.08 -10.83
CA THR A 38 -1.49 -0.15 -11.54
C THR A 38 -2.34 0.71 -10.60
N GLY A 39 -2.45 2.00 -10.89
CA GLY A 39 -3.43 2.91 -10.28
C GLY A 39 -3.08 3.36 -8.86
N LEU A 40 -4.11 3.79 -8.12
CA LEU A 40 -4.01 4.54 -6.87
C LEU A 40 -3.23 3.83 -5.76
N ILE A 41 -3.35 2.51 -5.67
CA ILE A 41 -2.57 1.68 -4.72
C ILE A 41 -1.73 0.62 -5.43
N GLN A 42 -1.41 0.85 -6.71
CA GLN A 42 -0.52 -0.01 -7.48
C GLN A 42 -0.94 -1.49 -7.53
N PHE A 43 -2.24 -1.74 -7.76
CA PHE A 43 -2.84 -3.08 -7.85
C PHE A 43 -2.06 -4.00 -8.80
N MET A 44 -1.72 -5.20 -8.32
CA MET A 44 -1.12 -6.28 -9.11
C MET A 44 -2.19 -7.07 -9.87
N ASP A 45 -1.80 -7.75 -10.95
CA ASP A 45 -2.73 -8.53 -11.80
C ASP A 45 -3.54 -9.58 -11.01
N ASP A 46 -2.89 -10.35 -10.14
CA ASP A 46 -3.57 -11.37 -9.33
C ASP A 46 -4.58 -10.74 -8.37
N THR A 47 -4.20 -9.64 -7.71
CA THR A 47 -5.12 -8.87 -6.85
C THR A 47 -6.31 -8.32 -7.64
N ALA A 48 -6.07 -7.76 -8.83
CA ALA A 48 -7.14 -7.26 -9.67
C ALA A 48 -8.13 -8.38 -10.03
N LYS A 49 -7.62 -9.58 -10.31
CA LYS A 49 -8.42 -10.76 -10.60
C LYS A 49 -9.25 -11.20 -9.39
N ASP A 50 -8.66 -11.25 -8.20
CA ASP A 50 -9.37 -11.60 -6.95
C ASP A 50 -10.50 -10.60 -6.63
N LEU A 51 -10.34 -9.34 -7.04
CA LEU A 51 -11.36 -8.30 -6.93
C LEU A 51 -12.40 -8.32 -8.07
N GLY A 52 -12.33 -9.31 -8.97
CA GLY A 52 -13.26 -9.48 -10.09
C GLY A 52 -13.07 -8.44 -11.21
N THR A 53 -11.85 -7.97 -11.42
CA THR A 53 -11.49 -7.00 -12.47
C THR A 53 -10.16 -7.37 -13.13
N THR A 54 -9.57 -6.44 -13.88
CA THR A 54 -8.23 -6.55 -14.47
C THR A 54 -7.49 -5.22 -14.31
N THR A 55 -6.16 -5.23 -14.31
CA THR A 55 -5.36 -3.99 -14.31
C THR A 55 -5.67 -3.11 -15.53
N ARG A 56 -6.04 -3.72 -16.67
CA ARG A 56 -6.54 -2.97 -17.83
C ARG A 56 -7.82 -2.19 -17.52
N GLN A 57 -8.80 -2.82 -16.88
CA GLN A 57 -10.04 -2.15 -16.49
C GLN A 57 -9.80 -1.11 -15.40
N LEU A 58 -8.96 -1.41 -14.40
CA LEU A 58 -8.59 -0.47 -13.36
C LEU A 58 -8.01 0.83 -13.96
N ARG A 59 -7.10 0.76 -14.94
CA ARG A 59 -6.56 1.98 -15.60
C ARG A 59 -7.59 2.80 -16.36
N ALA A 60 -8.70 2.20 -16.77
CA ALA A 60 -9.77 2.90 -17.47
C ALA A 60 -10.74 3.59 -16.51
N MET A 61 -10.62 3.34 -15.20
CA MET A 61 -11.49 3.91 -14.17
C MET A 61 -11.08 5.33 -13.79
N ASN A 62 -12.08 6.14 -13.47
CA ASN A 62 -11.87 7.40 -12.78
C ASN A 62 -11.56 7.17 -11.28
N HIS A 63 -11.28 8.26 -10.56
CA HIS A 63 -10.94 8.20 -9.14
C HIS A 63 -12.01 7.55 -8.28
N VAL A 64 -13.28 7.91 -8.48
CA VAL A 64 -14.40 7.42 -7.65
C VAL A 64 -14.56 5.91 -7.86
N GLU A 65 -14.56 5.48 -9.12
CA GLU A 65 -14.65 4.05 -9.48
C GLU A 65 -13.48 3.26 -8.90
N GLN A 66 -12.25 3.77 -9.02
CA GLN A 66 -11.08 3.03 -8.53
C GLN A 66 -10.99 3.03 -7.00
N MET A 67 -11.49 4.08 -6.32
CA MET A 67 -11.60 4.11 -4.86
C MET A 67 -12.56 3.05 -4.31
N GLU A 68 -13.57 2.63 -5.07
CA GLU A 68 -14.41 1.48 -4.70
C GLU A 68 -13.62 0.17 -4.72
N TYR A 69 -12.63 0.02 -5.61
CA TYR A 69 -11.72 -1.12 -5.59
C TYR A 69 -10.70 -1.04 -4.47
N VAL A 70 -10.22 0.17 -4.13
CA VAL A 70 -9.39 0.38 -2.92
C VAL A 70 -10.14 -0.07 -1.67
N LYS A 71 -11.43 0.27 -1.57
CA LYS A 71 -12.30 -0.19 -0.47
C LYS A 71 -12.40 -1.71 -0.40
N ARG A 72 -12.71 -2.37 -1.52
CA ARG A 72 -12.81 -3.84 -1.59
C ARG A 72 -11.48 -4.51 -1.24
N TYR A 73 -10.38 -3.94 -1.71
CA TYR A 73 -9.04 -4.42 -1.39
C TYR A 73 -8.74 -4.36 0.11
N PHE A 74 -8.97 -3.24 0.77
CA PHE A 74 -8.71 -3.13 2.21
C PHE A 74 -9.59 -4.07 3.04
N LYS A 75 -10.87 -4.23 2.68
CA LYS A 75 -11.74 -5.25 3.32
C LYS A 75 -11.18 -6.67 3.13
N MET A 76 -10.82 -7.03 1.90
CA MET A 76 -10.20 -8.32 1.59
C MET A 76 -8.91 -8.54 2.39
N GLN A 77 -8.05 -7.53 2.53
CA GLN A 77 -6.82 -7.69 3.31
C GLN A 77 -7.08 -7.80 4.81
N ALA A 78 -8.03 -7.04 5.36
CA ALA A 78 -8.46 -7.18 6.75
C ALA A 78 -8.93 -8.59 7.06
N ASP A 79 -9.73 -9.19 6.17
CA ASP A 79 -10.16 -10.58 6.28
C ASP A 79 -8.99 -11.56 6.18
N ASN A 80 -8.06 -11.34 5.23
CA ASN A 80 -6.88 -12.20 5.04
C ASN A 80 -5.95 -12.25 6.26
N VAL A 81 -5.82 -11.15 7.01
CA VAL A 81 -4.97 -11.09 8.21
C VAL A 81 -5.75 -11.27 9.51
N GLY A 82 -7.09 -11.26 9.48
CA GLY A 82 -7.94 -11.34 10.66
C GLY A 82 -7.87 -10.10 11.57
N VAL A 83 -7.57 -8.92 11.00
CA VAL A 83 -7.47 -7.64 11.73
C VAL A 83 -8.40 -6.63 11.07
N SER A 84 -9.45 -6.22 11.80
CA SER A 84 -10.40 -5.22 11.32
C SER A 84 -9.72 -3.91 10.93
N THR A 85 -10.18 -3.29 9.84
CA THR A 85 -9.74 -1.95 9.39
C THR A 85 -9.93 -0.87 10.45
N GLU A 86 -10.85 -1.05 11.40
CA GLU A 86 -11.04 -0.15 12.54
C GLU A 86 -9.83 -0.06 13.46
N GLN A 87 -8.97 -1.07 13.44
CA GLN A 87 -7.75 -1.14 14.26
C GLN A 87 -6.52 -0.65 13.49
N TRP A 88 -6.65 -0.35 12.20
CA TRP A 88 -5.51 -0.06 11.35
C TRP A 88 -4.93 1.33 11.64
N THR A 89 -3.63 1.34 11.91
CA THR A 89 -2.81 2.54 11.95
C THR A 89 -2.46 3.02 10.53
N LEU A 90 -1.83 4.19 10.40
CA LEU A 90 -1.27 4.66 9.12
C LEU A 90 -0.37 3.59 8.49
N GLU A 91 0.46 2.97 9.33
CA GLU A 91 1.39 1.93 8.94
C GLU A 91 0.67 0.65 8.50
N ASP A 92 -0.43 0.27 9.16
CA ASP A 92 -1.19 -0.93 8.77
C ASP A 92 -1.89 -0.74 7.41
N VAL A 93 -2.35 0.47 7.09
CA VAL A 93 -2.82 0.78 5.73
C VAL A 93 -1.69 0.54 4.73
N TYR A 94 -0.48 1.02 5.02
CA TYR A 94 0.66 0.82 4.12
C TYR A 94 1.11 -0.64 4.03
N TYR A 95 1.17 -1.35 5.16
CA TYR A 95 1.48 -2.77 5.18
C TYR A 95 0.46 -3.59 4.41
N SER A 96 -0.82 -3.22 4.47
CA SER A 96 -1.85 -3.90 3.69
C SER A 96 -1.53 -3.87 2.19
N ILE A 97 -0.96 -2.78 1.69
CA ILE A 97 -0.56 -2.59 0.28
C ILE A 97 0.76 -3.30 -0.01
N PHE A 98 1.77 -3.07 0.83
CA PHE A 98 3.13 -3.57 0.64
C PHE A 98 3.21 -5.09 0.80
N ARG A 99 2.76 -5.61 1.95
CA ARG A 99 2.78 -7.03 2.32
C ARG A 99 1.86 -7.27 3.53
N PRO A 100 0.59 -7.68 3.34
CA PRO A 100 -0.43 -7.69 4.40
C PRO A 100 -0.02 -8.38 5.70
N LYS A 101 0.68 -9.53 5.62
CA LYS A 101 1.12 -10.29 6.81
C LYS A 101 2.05 -9.50 7.75
N THR A 102 2.65 -8.40 7.30
CA THR A 102 3.47 -7.50 8.12
C THR A 102 2.66 -6.83 9.24
N ILE A 103 1.34 -6.68 9.09
CA ILE A 103 0.43 -6.19 10.14
C ILE A 103 0.58 -7.03 11.41
N LEU A 104 0.75 -8.35 11.29
CA LEU A 104 0.81 -9.29 12.41
C LEU A 104 2.17 -9.37 13.12
N LEU A 105 3.21 -8.71 12.58
CA LEU A 105 4.57 -8.81 13.10
C LEU A 105 4.85 -7.79 14.21
N GLY A 106 5.84 -8.09 15.04
CA GLY A 106 6.43 -7.15 15.99
C GLY A 106 7.28 -6.08 15.28
N PRO A 107 7.52 -4.90 15.90
CA PRO A 107 8.24 -3.80 15.26
C PRO A 107 9.65 -4.14 14.73
N ASN A 108 10.36 -5.02 15.44
CA ASN A 108 11.74 -5.40 15.10
C ASN A 108 11.83 -6.72 14.30
N ASP A 109 10.69 -7.31 13.95
CA ASP A 109 10.69 -8.53 13.16
C ASP A 109 11.15 -8.24 11.74
N VAL A 110 11.95 -9.16 11.21
CA VAL A 110 12.48 -9.09 9.84
C VAL A 110 11.39 -9.48 8.85
N VAL A 111 11.10 -8.60 7.91
CA VAL A 111 10.17 -8.81 6.79
C VAL A 111 10.89 -9.39 5.59
N TYR A 112 12.08 -8.88 5.28
CA TYR A 112 12.99 -9.40 4.26
C TYR A 112 14.43 -9.34 4.77
N GLN A 113 15.28 -10.25 4.30
CA GLN A 113 16.71 -10.26 4.55
C GLN A 113 17.46 -10.72 3.31
N ARG A 114 18.77 -10.46 3.24
CA ARG A 114 19.60 -10.78 2.07
C ARG A 114 19.49 -12.22 1.56
N SER A 115 19.24 -13.20 2.45
CA SER A 115 19.03 -14.60 2.03
C SER A 115 17.77 -14.83 1.19
N ASP A 116 16.83 -13.88 1.18
CA ASP A 116 15.59 -13.94 0.40
C ASP A 116 15.80 -13.54 -1.08
N GLY A 117 17.04 -13.21 -1.47
CA GLY A 117 17.44 -12.98 -2.86
C GLY A 117 16.67 -11.85 -3.53
N ASP A 118 15.93 -12.18 -4.59
CA ASP A 118 15.15 -11.22 -5.39
C ASP A 118 14.14 -10.43 -4.54
N TYR A 119 13.57 -11.04 -3.50
CA TYR A 119 12.63 -10.33 -2.63
C TYR A 119 13.31 -9.21 -1.85
N TYR A 120 14.51 -9.44 -1.31
CA TYR A 120 15.26 -8.40 -0.63
C TYR A 120 15.75 -7.34 -1.62
N SER A 121 16.35 -7.74 -2.76
CA SER A 121 16.91 -6.77 -3.71
C SER A 121 15.86 -5.82 -4.31
N LYS A 122 14.64 -6.29 -4.58
CA LYS A 122 13.53 -5.44 -5.04
C LYS A 122 13.01 -4.47 -3.99
N ASN A 123 13.21 -4.77 -2.70
CA ASN A 123 12.72 -3.98 -1.58
C ASN A 123 13.83 -3.23 -0.83
N GLN A 124 15.06 -3.19 -1.39
CA GLN A 124 16.23 -2.63 -0.72
C GLN A 124 16.06 -1.16 -0.29
N TYR A 125 15.18 -0.40 -0.94
CA TYR A 125 14.80 0.95 -0.52
C TYR A 125 14.34 1.03 0.96
N HIS A 126 13.82 -0.07 1.52
CA HIS A 126 13.36 -0.14 2.90
C HIS A 126 14.47 -0.49 3.90
N ASP A 127 15.65 -0.93 3.48
CA ASP A 127 16.78 -1.23 4.37
C ASP A 127 17.49 0.09 4.70
N ARG A 128 17.12 0.72 5.82
CA ARG A 128 17.51 2.11 6.12
C ARG A 128 18.88 2.20 6.77
N ASN A 129 19.29 1.16 7.48
CA ASN A 129 20.58 1.10 8.16
C ASN A 129 21.64 0.30 7.38
N SER A 130 21.27 -0.28 6.23
CA SER A 130 22.14 -1.10 5.37
C SER A 130 22.72 -2.33 6.08
N ASP A 131 21.95 -2.93 6.99
CA ASP A 131 22.37 -4.11 7.77
C ASP A 131 22.00 -5.45 7.11
N TRP A 132 21.47 -5.40 5.88
CA TRP A 132 21.02 -6.54 5.08
C TRP A 132 19.71 -7.18 5.56
N LYS A 133 18.95 -6.45 6.39
CA LYS A 133 17.60 -6.79 6.83
C LYS A 133 16.67 -5.61 6.62
N ILE A 134 15.41 -5.93 6.43
CA ILE A 134 14.32 -4.97 6.34
C ILE A 134 13.34 -5.38 7.42
N THR A 135 13.23 -4.55 8.45
CA THR A 135 12.31 -4.76 9.57
C THR A 135 10.96 -4.09 9.31
N LYS A 136 9.94 -4.51 10.08
CA LYS A 136 8.63 -3.83 10.07
C LYS A 136 8.77 -2.33 10.32
N ASN A 137 9.57 -1.93 11.32
CA ASN A 137 9.72 -0.52 11.67
C ASN A 137 10.42 0.31 10.57
N GLU A 138 11.35 -0.27 9.81
CA GLU A 138 11.96 0.46 8.69
C GLU A 138 10.99 0.71 7.54
N ILE A 139 10.07 -0.24 7.29
CA ILE A 139 8.97 -0.04 6.33
C ILE A 139 8.02 1.05 6.84
N ALA A 140 7.66 1.05 8.14
CA ALA A 140 6.86 2.12 8.75
C ALA A 140 7.49 3.50 8.57
N GLU A 141 8.80 3.62 8.71
CA GLU A 141 9.49 4.91 8.65
C GLU A 141 9.28 5.59 7.30
N ASN A 142 9.19 4.83 6.20
CA ASN A 142 8.94 5.37 4.88
C ASN A 142 7.57 6.06 4.76
N ILE A 143 6.50 5.44 5.31
CA ILE A 143 5.17 6.05 5.28
C ILE A 143 5.05 7.20 6.28
N ARG A 144 5.70 7.11 7.46
CA ARG A 144 5.74 8.23 8.43
C ARG A 144 6.39 9.47 7.85
N ILE A 145 7.53 9.32 7.17
CA ILE A 145 8.21 10.44 6.49
C ILE A 145 7.31 11.03 5.40
N ASN A 146 6.69 10.18 4.57
CA ASN A 146 5.77 10.64 3.52
C ASN A 146 4.59 11.44 4.09
N TYR A 147 3.99 10.93 5.16
CA TYR A 147 2.86 11.57 5.85
C TYR A 147 3.26 12.90 6.50
N ASN A 148 4.40 12.95 7.20
CA ASN A 148 4.87 14.15 7.91
C ASN A 148 5.30 15.28 6.98
N LEU A 149 5.78 14.98 5.77
CA LEU A 149 6.09 15.98 4.76
C LEU A 149 4.83 16.70 4.22
N GLY A 150 3.63 16.17 4.54
CA GLY A 150 2.37 16.64 4.02
C GLY A 150 2.14 16.22 2.57
N ILE A 151 0.86 16.15 2.20
CA ILE A 151 0.46 16.05 0.80
C ILE A 151 0.58 17.47 0.24
N PRO A 152 1.42 17.73 -0.78
CA PRO A 152 1.44 19.05 -1.40
C PRO A 152 0.02 19.39 -1.84
N GLU A 153 -0.44 20.61 -1.52
CA GLU A 153 -1.72 21.10 -2.04
C GLU A 153 -1.74 20.87 -3.54
N ALA A 154 -2.82 20.27 -4.04
CA ALA A 154 -3.05 20.16 -5.47
C ALA A 154 -3.15 21.59 -6.02
N GLY A 155 -2.08 22.05 -6.66
CA GLY A 155 -2.05 23.33 -7.37
C GLY A 155 -2.94 23.33 -8.60
#